data_AF-A0A084SLW8-F1
#
_entry.id   AF-A0A084SLW8-F1
#
_cell.length_a   1.000
_cell.length_b   1.000
_cell.length_c   1.000
_cell.angle_alpha   90.00
_cell.angle_beta   90.00
_cell.angle_gamma   90.00
#
_symmetry.space_group_name_H-M   'P 1'
#
loop_
_entity.id
_entity.type
_entity.pdbx_description
1 polymer ?
#
loop_
_entity_poly.entity_id
_entity_poly.type
_entity_poly.pdbx_seq_one_letter_code
_entity_poly.pdbx_strand_id
1 'polypeptide(L)'
;MRAAIFISVLLVGGLMGCASRQGILRLEHQEEAVYEHPLEEVWPAVRTWVRDGGFHYREDAANFVLQTEWREEFPGSTVAGYWHRYTLIGKREGPARSRVWIIRSSRSPDGAPVYDVKQPEWEVSRLPDPSHEGLPGGALRLEEFDVRTPGDEPRLRFVPQQSVAGIVLSTDSVGATGELLRGARDFGMEWVMKERITPGLDARKQGQEGRALAATKQEPGNVSFECGMPIIGLTGKAAKGQVMLLGELHGTREVPRFVALSACQVASRGIPVTVGLEMPVENQERVRRFIASAGTEHDRALLMESPFWRSPYPDGRSSEAVAQLLEQLRWLRAQGLDVEVFVFDHPQLQGEVREAAMARSVLSQVEAGPERFFLISTGNVHPRTRPGLPWDLGYRPMGYMLARGVPSLVSLDVAFDSGTAWICSVGETLECGERSTKGQDNGDRYFVSFFDQPSEAGFHGVFYVGAVSASPPAVRSGSARAIDSK
;
A
#
# COMPACT_ATOMS: atom_id res chain seq x y z
N MET A 1 -68.52 34.63 28.68
CA MET A 1 -67.60 35.75 28.99
C MET A 1 -66.33 35.17 29.63
N ARG A 2 -65.16 35.51 29.06
CA ARG A 2 -63.81 35.57 29.69
C ARG A 2 -63.19 34.22 30.13
N ALA A 3 -62.15 33.73 29.45
CA ALA A 3 -60.71 34.11 29.56
C ALA A 3 -60.10 33.65 30.91
N ALA A 4 -58.89 33.12 31.07
CA ALA A 4 -57.75 32.73 30.23
C ALA A 4 -56.69 32.12 31.19
N ILE A 5 -55.61 31.59 30.60
CA ILE A 5 -54.21 31.49 31.12
C ILE A 5 -53.63 30.06 31.33
N PHE A 6 -52.75 29.76 30.36
CA PHE A 6 -51.65 28.81 30.20
C PHE A 6 -50.55 28.85 31.28
N ILE A 7 -49.86 27.70 31.49
CA ILE A 7 -48.38 27.51 31.53
C ILE A 7 -48.15 26.02 31.14
N SER A 8 -47.60 25.59 29.99
CA SER A 8 -46.27 25.74 29.39
C SER A 8 -45.11 25.13 30.20
N VAL A 9 -44.80 23.85 29.98
CA VAL A 9 -43.41 23.35 30.03
C VAL A 9 -43.15 22.50 28.79
N LEU A 10 -42.43 23.12 27.87
CA LEU A 10 -41.83 22.57 26.65
C LEU A 10 -40.31 22.48 26.92
N LEU A 11 -39.66 21.50 26.29
CA LEU A 11 -38.20 21.40 26.05
C LEU A 11 -37.29 21.12 27.25
N VAL A 12 -36.63 19.95 27.24
CA VAL A 12 -35.19 19.76 26.92
C VAL A 12 -34.89 18.27 27.01
N GLY A 13 -34.27 17.71 25.97
CA GLY A 13 -33.83 16.31 25.95
C GLY A 13 -33.79 15.66 24.56
N GLY A 14 -33.62 16.45 23.50
CA GLY A 14 -33.24 15.94 22.19
C GLY A 14 -31.74 15.68 22.12
N LEU A 15 -31.37 14.72 21.25
CA LEU A 15 -30.04 14.45 20.68
C LEU A 15 -29.09 13.56 21.49
N MET A 16 -29.46 12.29 21.63
CA MET A 16 -28.49 11.19 21.48
C MET A 16 -28.92 10.34 20.27
N GLY A 17 -28.88 10.97 19.09
CA GLY A 17 -28.84 10.25 17.83
C GLY A 17 -27.40 9.89 17.53
N CYS A 18 -26.96 8.71 17.96
CA CYS A 18 -25.72 8.11 17.48
C CYS A 18 -25.87 7.86 15.98
N ALA A 19 -25.51 8.86 15.16
CA ALA A 19 -25.20 8.63 13.76
C ALA A 19 -23.90 7.81 13.73
N SER A 20 -24.07 6.49 13.63
CA SER A 20 -22.98 5.56 13.36
C SER A 20 -22.27 6.02 12.09
N ARG A 21 -21.06 6.56 12.27
CA ARG A 21 -20.08 6.83 11.22
C ARG A 21 -19.86 5.56 10.40
N GLN A 22 -20.50 5.49 9.23
CA GLN A 22 -20.25 4.47 8.21
C GLN A 22 -20.11 5.19 6.87
N GLY A 23 -19.01 5.95 6.72
CA GLY A 23 -18.44 6.18 5.40
C GLY A 23 -17.77 4.89 4.96
N ILE A 24 -18.55 3.94 4.47
CA ILE A 24 -18.04 2.69 3.92
C ILE A 24 -17.31 3.04 2.62
N LEU A 25 -16.02 3.31 2.71
CA LEU A 25 -15.12 3.37 1.55
C LEU A 25 -15.01 1.94 1.00
N ARG A 26 -15.94 1.55 0.12
CA ARG A 26 -15.84 0.33 -0.68
C ARG A 26 -14.85 0.57 -1.81
N LEU A 27 -13.57 0.36 -1.51
CA LEU A 27 -12.43 0.40 -2.43
C LEU A 27 -12.45 -0.72 -3.51
N GLU A 28 -13.62 -1.31 -3.82
CA GLU A 28 -13.74 -2.53 -4.64
C GLU A 28 -14.33 -2.30 -6.04
N HIS A 29 -14.85 -1.11 -6.35
CA HIS A 29 -15.38 -0.85 -7.69
C HIS A 29 -14.25 -0.89 -8.73
N GLN A 30 -14.32 -1.85 -9.65
CA GLN A 30 -13.46 -1.94 -10.85
C GLN A 30 -14.21 -1.45 -12.10
N GLU A 31 -15.24 -0.62 -11.90
CA GLU A 31 -16.11 -0.10 -12.95
C GLU A 31 -16.22 1.42 -12.88
N GLU A 32 -16.50 2.07 -14.01
CA GLU A 32 -16.54 3.52 -14.12
C GLU A 32 -17.70 4.14 -13.34
N ALA A 33 -17.45 5.26 -12.66
CA ALA A 33 -18.51 6.02 -12.02
C ALA A 33 -19.27 6.86 -13.06
N VAL A 34 -20.56 6.54 -13.27
CA VAL A 34 -21.45 7.31 -14.16
C VAL A 34 -22.36 8.25 -13.37
N TYR A 35 -22.47 9.49 -13.83
CA TYR A 35 -23.33 10.54 -13.29
C TYR A 35 -24.59 10.69 -14.13
N GLU A 36 -25.75 10.74 -13.50
CA GLU A 36 -27.06 11.02 -14.13
C GLU A 36 -27.35 12.54 -14.15
N HIS A 37 -26.32 13.32 -14.46
CA HIS A 37 -26.34 14.77 -14.61
C HIS A 37 -25.47 15.18 -15.81
N PRO A 38 -25.75 16.32 -16.48
CA PRO A 38 -24.87 16.89 -17.50
C PRO A 38 -23.49 17.22 -16.93
N LEU A 39 -22.45 17.13 -17.77
CA LEU A 39 -21.07 17.40 -17.34
C LEU A 39 -20.89 18.84 -16.82
N GLU A 40 -21.62 19.79 -17.40
CA GLU A 40 -21.62 21.19 -17.05
C GLU A 40 -22.14 21.45 -15.63
N GLU A 41 -23.02 20.57 -15.12
CA GLU A 41 -23.51 20.61 -13.74
C GLU A 41 -22.57 19.89 -12.77
N VAL A 42 -21.96 18.79 -13.24
CA VAL A 42 -21.02 17.97 -12.45
C VAL A 42 -19.69 18.70 -12.23
N TRP A 43 -19.15 19.37 -13.25
CA TRP A 43 -17.79 19.91 -13.23
C TRP A 43 -17.53 20.98 -12.13
N PRO A 44 -18.45 21.93 -11.86
CA PRO A 44 -18.30 22.84 -10.72
C PRO A 44 -18.20 22.12 -9.36
N ALA A 45 -18.91 21.00 -9.19
CA ALA A 45 -18.86 20.20 -7.98
C ALA A 45 -17.52 19.45 -7.87
N VAL A 46 -16.97 18.95 -8.98
CA VAL A 46 -15.62 18.36 -9.06
C VAL A 46 -14.56 19.36 -8.60
N ARG A 47 -14.58 20.60 -9.12
CA ARG A 47 -13.63 21.65 -8.72
C ARG A 47 -13.69 21.98 -7.23
N THR A 48 -14.90 22.05 -6.70
CA THR A 48 -15.13 22.29 -5.27
C THR A 48 -14.55 21.15 -4.44
N TRP A 49 -14.82 19.91 -4.84
CA TRP A 49 -14.32 18.72 -4.15
C TRP A 49 -12.78 18.62 -4.14
N VAL A 50 -12.11 18.95 -5.25
CA VAL A 50 -10.63 18.98 -5.30
C VAL A 50 -10.06 20.06 -4.38
N ARG A 51 -10.62 21.27 -4.42
CA ARG A 51 -10.20 22.39 -3.58
C ARG A 51 -10.42 22.10 -2.09
N ASP A 52 -11.57 21.54 -1.74
CA ASP A 52 -11.92 21.19 -0.36
C ASP A 52 -11.10 19.98 0.14
N GLY A 53 -10.56 19.17 -0.78
CA GLY A 53 -9.53 18.17 -0.52
C GLY A 53 -8.13 18.75 -0.26
N GLY A 54 -7.95 20.07 -0.34
CA GLY A 54 -6.69 20.76 -0.07
C GLY A 54 -5.68 20.73 -1.22
N PHE A 55 -6.10 20.36 -2.44
CA PHE A 55 -5.22 20.34 -3.60
C PHE A 55 -5.24 21.67 -4.36
N HIS A 56 -4.06 22.19 -4.65
CA HIS A 56 -3.86 23.16 -5.74
C HIS A 56 -3.89 22.44 -7.09
N TYR A 57 -4.42 23.09 -8.12
CA TYR A 57 -4.58 22.48 -9.44
C TYR A 57 -4.47 23.48 -10.58
N ARG A 58 -4.15 22.95 -11.76
CA ARG A 58 -4.27 23.63 -13.06
C ARG A 58 -5.48 23.05 -13.80
N GLU A 59 -6.22 23.90 -14.50
CA GLU A 59 -7.43 23.50 -15.21
C GLU A 59 -7.37 23.95 -16.67
N ASP A 60 -7.74 23.04 -17.58
CA ASP A 60 -8.19 23.37 -18.92
C ASP A 60 -9.72 23.27 -18.95
N ALA A 61 -10.35 24.43 -18.76
CA ALA A 61 -11.79 24.55 -18.67
C ALA A 61 -12.50 24.24 -19.99
N ALA A 62 -11.83 24.39 -21.14
CA ALA A 62 -12.43 24.11 -22.44
C ALA A 62 -12.62 22.59 -22.65
N ASN A 63 -11.68 21.79 -22.13
CA ASN A 63 -11.67 20.34 -22.29
C ASN A 63 -12.13 19.56 -21.05
N PHE A 64 -12.56 20.25 -19.98
CA PHE A 64 -12.92 19.62 -18.71
C PHE A 64 -11.79 18.74 -18.18
N VAL A 65 -10.58 19.29 -18.14
CA VAL A 65 -9.41 18.61 -17.59
C VAL A 65 -8.85 19.39 -16.42
N LEU A 66 -8.57 18.72 -15.31
CA LEU A 66 -7.96 19.30 -14.13
C LEU A 66 -6.80 18.43 -13.69
N GLN A 67 -5.65 19.02 -13.39
CA GLN A 67 -4.48 18.32 -12.87
C GLN A 67 -4.03 18.93 -11.55
N THR A 68 -3.92 18.12 -10.51
CA THR A 68 -3.41 18.57 -9.20
C THR A 68 -1.89 18.70 -9.22
N GLU A 69 -1.36 19.48 -8.28
CA GLU A 69 0.06 19.44 -7.97
C GLU A 69 0.48 18.09 -7.37
N TRP A 70 1.79 17.83 -7.39
CA TRP A 70 2.37 16.67 -6.72
C TRP A 70 2.27 16.85 -5.20
N ARG A 71 1.79 15.81 -4.54
CA ARG A 71 1.70 15.72 -3.09
C ARG A 71 2.43 14.47 -2.61
N GLU A 72 3.17 14.60 -1.53
CA GLU A 72 3.80 13.45 -0.89
C GLU A 72 2.73 12.51 -0.31
N GLU A 73 2.90 11.20 -0.50
CA GLU A 73 2.13 10.18 0.21
C GLU A 73 2.56 10.20 1.68
N PHE A 74 1.60 10.36 2.60
CA PHE A 74 1.85 10.45 4.04
C PHE A 74 2.81 11.62 4.40
N PRO A 75 2.37 12.87 4.23
CA PRO A 75 3.25 14.04 4.34
C PRO A 75 3.86 14.20 5.74
N GLY A 76 5.17 14.48 5.81
CA GLY A 76 5.89 14.74 7.06
C GLY A 76 7.17 13.92 7.29
N SER A 77 7.53 13.03 6.35
CA SER A 77 8.74 12.20 6.43
C SER A 77 10.00 12.96 6.01
N THR A 78 11.10 12.80 6.74
CA THR A 78 12.45 13.28 6.32
C THR A 78 13.20 12.29 5.45
N VAL A 79 12.62 11.11 5.21
CA VAL A 79 13.13 10.11 4.27
C VAL A 79 12.33 10.24 2.97
N ALA A 80 13.01 10.29 1.83
CA ALA A 80 12.40 10.51 0.51
C ALA A 80 11.20 9.56 0.30
N GLY A 81 9.99 10.13 0.29
CA GLY A 81 8.74 9.38 0.19
C GLY A 81 8.31 9.11 -1.24
N TYR A 82 7.10 8.57 -1.39
CA TYR A 82 6.43 8.48 -2.69
C TYR A 82 5.61 9.75 -2.90
N TRP A 83 5.45 10.20 -4.14
CA TRP A 83 4.57 11.32 -4.48
C TRP A 83 3.43 10.85 -5.37
N HIS A 84 2.31 11.53 -5.29
CA HIS A 84 1.19 11.32 -6.17
C HIS A 84 0.58 12.63 -6.65
N ARG A 85 -0.09 12.57 -7.79
CA ARG A 85 -1.00 13.62 -8.28
C ARG A 85 -2.18 12.99 -8.99
N TYR A 86 -3.24 13.76 -9.14
CA TYR A 86 -4.43 13.35 -9.84
C TYR A 86 -4.64 14.16 -11.12
N THR A 87 -5.05 13.48 -12.18
CA THR A 87 -5.62 14.11 -13.37
C THR A 87 -7.07 13.68 -13.50
N LEU A 88 -7.98 14.65 -13.50
CA LEU A 88 -9.42 14.48 -13.61
C LEU A 88 -9.85 14.88 -15.02
N ILE A 89 -10.61 14.02 -15.69
CA ILE A 89 -11.06 14.24 -17.08
C ILE A 89 -12.57 14.05 -17.15
N GLY A 90 -13.29 15.13 -17.43
CA GLY A 90 -14.73 15.11 -17.71
C GLY A 90 -15.04 14.55 -19.09
N LYS A 91 -16.00 13.63 -19.18
CA LYS A 91 -16.48 13.04 -20.43
C LYS A 91 -17.98 13.17 -20.52
N ARG A 92 -18.46 13.64 -21.68
CA ARG A 92 -19.90 13.68 -22.00
C ARG A 92 -20.31 12.32 -22.57
N GLU A 93 -21.34 11.72 -21.98
CA GLU A 93 -21.94 10.47 -22.48
C GLU A 93 -23.28 10.75 -23.18
N GLY A 94 -23.90 11.90 -22.89
CA GLY A 94 -25.14 12.35 -23.50
C GLY A 94 -25.59 13.67 -22.89
N PRO A 95 -26.81 14.16 -23.22
CA PRO A 95 -27.29 15.46 -22.76
C PRO A 95 -27.60 15.51 -21.25
N ALA A 96 -27.76 14.35 -20.60
CA ALA A 96 -28.08 14.24 -19.17
C ALA A 96 -27.17 13.26 -18.42
N ARG A 97 -26.08 12.80 -19.05
CA ARG A 97 -25.16 11.81 -18.48
C ARG A 97 -23.72 12.20 -18.73
N SER A 98 -22.89 12.03 -17.72
CA SER A 98 -21.45 12.29 -17.81
C SER A 98 -20.64 11.29 -17.01
N ARG A 99 -19.34 11.27 -17.27
CA ARG A 99 -18.34 10.54 -16.49
C ARG A 99 -17.22 11.49 -16.11
N VAL A 100 -16.53 11.19 -15.01
CA VAL A 100 -15.30 11.88 -14.63
C VAL A 100 -14.27 10.81 -14.34
N TRP A 101 -13.28 10.69 -15.22
CA TRP A 101 -12.16 9.78 -15.02
C TRP A 101 -11.18 10.39 -14.03
N ILE A 102 -10.67 9.59 -13.12
CA ILE A 102 -9.60 9.99 -12.20
C ILE A 102 -8.38 9.12 -12.47
N ILE A 103 -7.27 9.76 -12.82
CA ILE A 103 -5.99 9.11 -13.10
C ILE A 103 -5.03 9.49 -11.99
N ARG A 104 -4.48 8.51 -11.27
CA ARG A 104 -3.43 8.72 -10.28
C ARG A 104 -2.06 8.47 -10.89
N SER A 105 -1.22 9.49 -10.93
CA SER A 105 0.21 9.33 -11.21
C SER A 105 0.95 9.20 -9.89
N SER A 106 1.87 8.25 -9.78
CA SER A 106 2.73 8.10 -8.60
C SER A 106 4.21 8.04 -9.00
N ARG A 107 5.08 8.60 -8.15
CA ARG A 107 6.53 8.58 -8.31
C ARG A 107 7.21 8.04 -7.05
N SER A 108 8.26 7.26 -7.26
CA SER A 108 9.15 6.76 -6.22
C SER A 108 10.10 7.85 -5.71
N PRO A 109 10.82 7.59 -4.61
CA PRO A 109 11.81 8.49 -4.01
C PRO A 109 12.85 9.08 -4.98
N ASP A 110 13.24 8.31 -6.00
CA ASP A 110 14.18 8.67 -7.07
C ASP A 110 13.51 9.32 -8.29
N GLY A 111 12.20 9.55 -8.24
CA GLY A 111 11.42 10.19 -9.29
C GLY A 111 10.95 9.24 -10.40
N ALA A 112 11.26 7.95 -10.34
CA ALA A 112 10.76 6.98 -11.30
C ALA A 112 9.22 6.81 -11.17
N PRO A 113 8.50 6.59 -12.28
CA PRO A 113 7.07 6.32 -12.21
C PRO A 113 6.83 4.97 -11.51
N VAL A 114 5.84 4.93 -10.60
CA VAL A 114 5.45 3.71 -9.89
C VAL A 114 4.66 2.76 -10.78
N TYR A 115 3.93 3.31 -11.75
CA TYR A 115 3.14 2.55 -12.72
C TYR A 115 3.78 2.78 -14.09
N ASP A 116 4.31 1.73 -14.71
CA ASP A 116 4.87 1.81 -16.05
C ASP A 116 3.77 1.62 -17.11
N VAL A 117 3.92 2.26 -18.26
CA VAL A 117 2.98 2.13 -19.38
C VAL A 117 3.53 1.08 -20.31
N LYS A 118 3.10 -0.18 -20.14
CA LYS A 118 3.23 -1.14 -21.24
C LYS A 118 2.08 -0.89 -22.21
N GLN A 119 2.41 -0.35 -23.38
CA GLN A 119 1.46 -0.38 -24.49
C GLN A 119 1.14 -1.86 -24.76
N PRO A 120 -0.13 -2.25 -24.96
CA PRO A 120 -0.40 -3.56 -25.52
C PRO A 120 0.26 -3.60 -26.90
N GLU A 121 1.26 -4.46 -27.08
CA GLU A 121 1.84 -4.75 -28.39
C GLU A 121 0.77 -5.44 -29.24
N TRP A 122 -0.03 -4.64 -29.94
CA TRP A 122 -0.67 -5.10 -31.16
C TRP A 122 0.34 -4.90 -32.28
N GLU A 123 1.38 -5.74 -32.32
CA GLU A 123 2.11 -5.89 -33.57
C GLU A 123 1.14 -6.45 -34.60
N VAL A 124 0.73 -5.59 -35.54
CA VAL A 124 0.21 -6.02 -36.83
C VAL A 124 1.37 -6.69 -37.55
N SER A 125 1.58 -7.99 -37.28
CA SER A 125 2.47 -8.81 -38.09
C SER A 125 1.85 -8.94 -39.49
N ARG A 126 2.19 -7.99 -40.35
CA ARG A 126 2.14 -8.17 -41.80
C ARG A 126 3.26 -9.15 -42.16
N LEU A 127 2.87 -10.38 -42.47
CA LEU A 127 3.51 -11.38 -43.35
C LEU A 127 5.01 -11.74 -43.13
N PRO A 128 5.36 -13.04 -43.26
CA PRO A 128 6.72 -13.53 -43.01
C PRO A 128 7.66 -13.24 -44.19
N ASP A 129 8.86 -12.73 -43.90
CA ASP A 129 10.00 -12.77 -44.82
C ASP A 129 10.78 -14.08 -44.58
N PRO A 130 10.90 -14.98 -45.57
CA PRO A 130 11.67 -16.20 -45.48
C PRO A 130 13.08 -15.97 -46.05
N SER A 131 14.02 -15.46 -45.26
CA SER A 131 15.44 -15.54 -45.61
C SER A 131 16.36 -15.32 -44.41
N HIS A 132 16.83 -16.41 -43.81
CA HIS A 132 18.27 -16.73 -43.74
C HIS A 132 18.52 -17.93 -42.81
N GLU A 133 18.95 -19.03 -43.43
CA GLU A 133 19.56 -20.19 -42.80
C GLU A 133 20.95 -19.86 -42.22
N GLY A 134 21.36 -20.57 -41.15
CA GLY A 134 22.77 -20.69 -40.76
C GLY A 134 23.04 -21.04 -39.28
N LEU A 135 23.03 -22.34 -38.96
CA LEU A 135 23.59 -22.95 -37.71
C LEU A 135 25.15 -23.03 -37.78
N PRO A 136 25.87 -23.69 -36.85
CA PRO A 136 26.08 -23.44 -35.41
C PRO A 136 27.61 -23.44 -35.03
N GLY A 137 28.01 -22.96 -33.85
CA GLY A 137 29.37 -23.29 -33.34
C GLY A 137 29.99 -22.41 -32.24
N GLY A 138 29.93 -22.94 -31.01
CA GLY A 138 30.89 -22.86 -29.88
C GLY A 138 31.94 -21.75 -29.74
N ALA A 139 31.90 -21.08 -28.58
CA ALA A 139 33.08 -20.86 -27.74
C ALA A 139 32.66 -20.61 -26.28
N LEU A 140 33.02 -21.54 -25.40
CA LEU A 140 32.96 -21.44 -23.93
C LEU A 140 34.13 -20.58 -23.41
N ARG A 141 33.85 -19.74 -22.39
CA ARG A 141 34.69 -19.19 -21.30
C ARG A 141 34.06 -17.85 -20.86
N LEU A 142 33.97 -17.42 -19.59
CA LEU A 142 34.59 -17.80 -18.33
C LEU A 142 33.65 -17.30 -17.19
N GLU A 143 33.25 -18.21 -16.31
CA GLU A 143 32.79 -18.01 -14.91
C GLU A 143 32.15 -16.67 -14.51
N GLU A 144 30.85 -16.51 -14.77
CA GLU A 144 29.96 -15.78 -13.87
C GLU A 144 29.65 -16.69 -12.68
N PHE A 145 30.22 -16.35 -11.52
CA PHE A 145 29.78 -16.90 -10.24
C PHE A 145 28.36 -16.41 -9.98
N ASP A 146 27.40 -17.17 -10.51
CA ASP A 146 25.99 -17.13 -10.18
C ASP A 146 25.88 -17.39 -8.68
N VAL A 147 25.59 -16.34 -7.90
CA VAL A 147 25.21 -16.51 -6.50
C VAL A 147 23.92 -17.30 -6.53
N ARG A 148 24.05 -18.62 -6.41
CA ARG A 148 22.94 -19.54 -6.14
C ARG A 148 22.26 -19.06 -4.86
N THR A 149 21.23 -18.24 -5.02
CA THR A 149 20.23 -18.02 -3.99
C THR A 149 19.71 -19.38 -3.56
N PRO A 150 19.77 -19.76 -2.27
CA PRO A 150 19.09 -20.94 -1.78
C PRO A 150 17.58 -20.73 -1.96
N GLY A 151 17.02 -21.27 -3.03
CA GLY A 151 15.61 -21.09 -3.37
C GLY A 151 15.28 -21.06 -4.87
N ASP A 152 15.99 -21.83 -5.71
CA ASP A 152 15.49 -22.22 -7.04
C ASP A 152 14.44 -23.34 -6.90
N GLU A 153 13.42 -23.10 -6.08
CA GLU A 153 12.15 -23.79 -6.31
C GLU A 153 11.48 -23.13 -7.52
N PRO A 154 10.77 -23.89 -8.38
CA PRO A 154 10.08 -23.34 -9.52
C PRO A 154 9.08 -22.30 -9.02
N ARG A 155 9.47 -21.02 -9.07
CA ARG A 155 8.59 -19.88 -8.79
C ARG A 155 7.38 -20.06 -9.67
N LEU A 156 6.24 -20.23 -9.00
CA LEU A 156 4.97 -20.71 -9.54
C LEU A 156 4.71 -20.14 -10.94
N ARG A 157 4.72 -21.03 -11.95
CA ARG A 157 4.40 -20.74 -13.36
C ARG A 157 2.93 -20.39 -13.61
N PHE A 158 2.14 -20.07 -12.59
CA PHE A 158 0.70 -19.90 -12.76
C PHE A 158 0.13 -18.94 -11.70
N VAL A 159 0.06 -17.65 -12.05
CA VAL A 159 -1.02 -16.78 -11.57
C VAL A 159 -2.15 -16.97 -12.58
N PRO A 160 -3.39 -17.35 -12.19
CA PRO A 160 -4.48 -17.49 -13.14
C PRO A 160 -4.70 -16.13 -13.82
N GLN A 161 -4.34 -16.07 -15.10
CA GLN A 161 -4.55 -14.93 -16.00
C GLN A 161 -6.00 -14.43 -15.97
N GLN A 162 -6.94 -15.30 -15.54
CA GLN A 162 -8.37 -15.01 -15.41
C GLN A 162 -8.74 -14.02 -14.29
N SER A 163 -7.86 -13.74 -13.32
CA SER A 163 -8.15 -12.77 -12.24
C SER A 163 -7.83 -11.30 -12.58
N VAL A 164 -7.13 -11.07 -13.70
CA VAL A 164 -6.74 -9.72 -14.17
C VAL A 164 -6.97 -9.53 -15.68
N ALA A 165 -7.42 -10.55 -16.41
CA ALA A 165 -7.75 -10.47 -17.82
C ALA A 165 -8.94 -9.53 -18.07
N GLY A 166 -8.64 -8.31 -18.53
CA GLY A 166 -9.63 -7.34 -19.02
C GLY A 166 -9.54 -5.94 -18.42
N ILE A 167 -8.65 -5.69 -17.44
CA ILE A 167 -8.54 -4.35 -16.85
C ILE A 167 -7.48 -3.55 -17.61
N VAL A 168 -7.91 -2.79 -18.62
CA VAL A 168 -7.09 -1.74 -19.24
C VAL A 168 -6.96 -0.59 -18.23
N LEU A 169 -5.81 -0.51 -17.56
CA LEU A 169 -5.55 0.40 -16.43
C LEU A 169 -4.75 1.65 -16.78
N SER A 170 -4.19 1.71 -17.99
CA SER A 170 -3.43 2.84 -18.49
C SER A 170 -4.30 3.65 -19.45
N THR A 171 -4.45 4.94 -19.17
CA THR A 171 -5.00 5.90 -20.13
C THR A 171 -3.90 6.88 -20.50
N ASP A 172 -3.31 6.67 -21.69
CA ASP A 172 -2.57 7.74 -22.35
C ASP A 172 -3.57 8.88 -22.61
N SER A 173 -3.49 9.93 -21.80
CA SER A 173 -4.23 11.16 -22.03
C SER A 173 -3.24 12.29 -22.29
N VAL A 174 -3.56 13.14 -23.25
CA VAL A 174 -2.75 14.31 -23.57
C VAL A 174 -3.22 15.45 -22.68
N GLY A 175 -2.34 15.97 -21.83
CA GLY A 175 -2.62 17.13 -21.00
C GLY A 175 -2.79 18.39 -21.84
N ALA A 176 -3.34 19.45 -21.23
CA ALA A 176 -3.60 20.73 -21.90
C ALA A 176 -2.37 21.38 -22.55
N THR A 177 -1.17 20.99 -22.13
CA THR A 177 0.14 21.45 -22.62
C THR A 177 0.78 20.50 -23.63
N GLY A 178 0.10 19.41 -24.04
CA GLY A 178 0.65 18.38 -24.92
C GLY A 178 1.48 17.30 -24.20
N GLU A 179 1.52 17.30 -22.87
CA GLU A 179 2.24 16.28 -22.08
C GLU A 179 1.49 14.94 -22.04
N LEU A 180 2.21 13.82 -22.08
CA LEU A 180 1.63 12.50 -21.88
C LEU A 180 1.35 12.28 -20.38
N LEU A 181 0.07 12.22 -20.01
CA LEU A 181 -0.38 11.99 -18.64
C LEU A 181 -0.27 10.51 -18.31
N ARG A 182 0.85 10.09 -17.69
CA ARG A 182 1.07 8.71 -17.24
C ARG A 182 0.45 8.47 -15.87
N GLY A 183 -0.38 7.44 -15.73
CA GLY A 183 -0.95 7.05 -14.44
C GLY A 183 -1.96 5.92 -14.55
N ALA A 184 -2.38 5.39 -13.40
CA ALA A 184 -3.38 4.33 -13.32
C ALA A 184 -4.76 4.94 -13.05
N ARG A 185 -5.80 4.41 -13.70
CA ARG A 185 -7.17 4.84 -13.41
C ARG A 185 -7.60 4.41 -11.99
N ASP A 186 -8.07 5.37 -11.21
CA ASP A 186 -8.46 5.22 -9.80
C ASP A 186 -9.98 5.16 -9.66
N PHE A 187 -10.56 4.01 -10.02
CA PHE A 187 -11.99 3.75 -9.90
C PHE A 187 -12.53 3.96 -8.48
N GLY A 188 -11.73 3.61 -7.46
CA GLY A 188 -12.11 3.84 -6.07
C GLY A 188 -12.36 5.32 -5.82
N MET A 189 -11.44 6.17 -6.27
CA MET A 189 -11.60 7.62 -6.15
C MET A 189 -12.74 8.17 -7.00
N GLU A 190 -12.98 7.61 -8.19
CA GLU A 190 -14.12 8.00 -9.04
C GLU A 190 -15.46 7.83 -8.30
N TRP A 191 -15.64 6.69 -7.62
CA TRP A 191 -16.83 6.41 -6.82
C TRP A 191 -16.90 7.24 -5.54
N VAL A 192 -15.80 7.41 -4.83
CA VAL A 192 -15.73 8.30 -3.64
C VAL A 192 -16.15 9.72 -3.99
N MET A 193 -15.66 10.24 -5.12
CA MET A 193 -16.06 11.55 -5.61
C MET A 193 -17.55 11.57 -5.96
N LYS A 194 -18.02 10.59 -6.73
CA LYS A 194 -19.42 10.49 -7.15
C LYS A 194 -20.37 10.51 -5.97
N GLU A 195 -20.20 9.60 -5.02
CA GLU A 195 -21.05 9.48 -3.84
C GLU A 195 -21.09 10.76 -3.01
N ARG A 196 -20.00 11.53 -3.04
CA ARG A 196 -19.90 12.80 -2.33
C ARG A 196 -20.56 13.96 -3.05
N ILE A 197 -20.47 14.03 -4.39
CA ILE A 197 -21.01 15.16 -5.15
C ILE A 197 -22.47 14.95 -5.58
N THR A 198 -22.89 13.71 -5.85
CA THR A 198 -24.24 13.39 -6.35
C THR A 198 -25.38 13.90 -5.44
N PRO A 199 -25.35 13.73 -4.10
CA PRO A 199 -26.42 14.24 -3.25
C PRO A 199 -26.62 15.76 -3.35
N GLY A 200 -25.54 16.52 -3.54
CA GLY A 200 -25.59 17.97 -3.74
C GLY A 200 -26.17 18.35 -5.10
N LEU A 201 -25.85 17.59 -6.16
CA LEU A 201 -26.40 17.78 -7.50
C LEU A 201 -27.89 17.48 -7.54
N ASP A 202 -28.32 16.36 -6.95
CA ASP A 202 -29.73 15.95 -6.86
C ASP A 202 -30.57 16.98 -6.11
N ALA A 203 -30.05 17.52 -5.00
CA ALA A 203 -30.73 18.55 -4.22
C ALA A 203 -30.92 19.85 -5.03
N ARG A 204 -29.91 20.28 -5.81
CA ARG A 204 -30.03 21.45 -6.68
C ARG A 204 -31.06 21.25 -7.78
N LYS A 205 -31.08 20.08 -8.42
CA LYS A 205 -32.07 19.71 -9.43
C LYS A 205 -33.51 19.72 -8.88
N GLN A 206 -33.68 19.46 -7.59
CA GLN A 206 -34.96 19.52 -6.88
C GLN A 206 -35.30 20.91 -6.29
N GLY A 207 -34.49 21.94 -6.54
CA GLY A 207 -34.69 23.28 -5.98
C GLY A 207 -34.43 23.40 -4.47
N GLN A 208 -33.74 22.42 -3.86
CA GLN A 208 -33.44 22.38 -2.43
C GLN A 208 -32.05 22.95 -2.12
N GLU A 209 -31.86 24.26 -2.31
CA GLU A 209 -30.54 24.92 -2.15
C GLU A 209 -29.94 24.73 -0.74
N GLY A 210 -30.76 24.81 0.31
CA GLY A 210 -30.29 24.60 1.69
C GLY A 210 -29.73 23.20 1.95
N ARG A 211 -30.30 22.17 1.31
CA ARG A 211 -29.82 20.79 1.40
C ARG A 211 -28.56 20.56 0.57
N ALA A 212 -28.47 21.24 -0.59
CA ALA A 212 -27.26 21.22 -1.42
C ALA A 212 -26.06 21.84 -0.70
N LEU A 213 -26.26 22.96 0.01
CA LEU A 213 -25.22 23.63 0.82
C LEU A 213 -24.78 22.77 2.01
N ALA A 214 -25.69 22.03 2.62
CA ALA A 214 -25.37 21.10 3.71
C ALA A 214 -24.55 19.90 3.20
N ALA A 215 -24.88 19.36 2.02
CA ALA A 215 -24.16 18.24 1.40
C ALA A 215 -22.71 18.60 0.99
N THR A 216 -22.41 19.88 0.76
CA THR A 216 -21.07 20.36 0.42
C THR A 216 -20.13 20.55 1.60
N LYS A 217 -20.61 20.46 2.85
CA LYS A 217 -19.73 20.61 4.03
C LYS A 217 -18.88 19.34 4.22
N GLN A 218 -17.66 19.39 3.70
CA GLN A 218 -16.62 18.41 3.96
C GLN A 218 -16.11 18.57 5.40
N GLU A 219 -16.21 17.52 6.23
CA GLU A 219 -15.44 17.51 7.48
C GLU A 219 -13.94 17.44 7.12
N PRO A 220 -13.11 18.38 7.62
CA PRO A 220 -11.67 18.35 7.42
C PRO A 220 -11.09 17.10 8.09
N GLY A 221 -10.33 16.30 7.35
CA GLY A 221 -9.68 15.08 7.85
C GLY A 221 -10.13 13.76 7.22
N ASN A 222 -10.86 13.76 6.10
CA ASN A 222 -11.20 12.49 5.43
C ASN A 222 -9.96 11.87 4.75
N VAL A 223 -9.38 10.88 5.42
CA VAL A 223 -8.17 10.10 5.07
C VAL A 223 -8.31 9.32 3.75
N SER A 224 -9.46 9.38 3.07
CA SER A 224 -9.76 8.58 1.88
C SER A 224 -8.86 8.83 0.66
N PHE A 225 -8.26 10.02 0.53
CA PHE A 225 -7.36 10.33 -0.59
C PHE A 225 -5.94 9.80 -0.43
N GLU A 226 -5.55 9.42 0.79
CA GLU A 226 -4.15 9.24 1.15
C GLU A 226 -3.73 7.77 1.27
N CYS A 227 -4.68 6.81 1.27
CA CYS A 227 -4.38 5.38 1.35
C CYS A 227 -3.92 4.72 0.03
N GLY A 228 -3.52 5.53 -0.96
CA GLY A 228 -3.05 5.06 -2.27
C GLY A 228 -4.14 4.39 -3.12
N MET A 229 -3.72 3.74 -4.21
CA MET A 229 -4.62 2.96 -5.05
C MET A 229 -5.13 1.74 -4.27
N PRO A 230 -6.41 1.34 -4.43
CA PRO A 230 -6.91 0.10 -3.86
C PRO A 230 -6.01 -1.10 -4.15
N ILE A 231 -5.60 -1.84 -3.13
CA ILE A 231 -4.91 -3.11 -3.31
C ILE A 231 -5.97 -4.15 -3.69
N ILE A 232 -5.85 -4.69 -4.91
CA ILE A 232 -6.82 -5.63 -5.46
C ILE A 232 -6.86 -6.87 -4.58
N GLY A 233 -8.04 -7.33 -4.17
CA GLY A 233 -8.19 -8.56 -3.37
C GLY A 233 -7.92 -8.43 -1.86
N LEU A 234 -7.42 -7.29 -1.36
CA LEU A 234 -7.15 -7.10 0.07
C LEU A 234 -8.44 -7.02 0.91
N THR A 235 -9.40 -6.22 0.47
CA THR A 235 -10.61 -5.84 1.25
C THR A 235 -11.44 -7.04 1.71
N GLY A 236 -11.61 -8.05 0.84
CA GLY A 236 -12.39 -9.26 1.12
C GLY A 236 -11.74 -10.22 2.12
N LYS A 237 -10.47 -10.01 2.47
CA LYS A 237 -9.66 -10.89 3.32
C LYS A 237 -8.91 -10.12 4.41
N ALA A 238 -9.34 -8.88 4.67
CA ALA A 238 -8.92 -8.07 5.79
C ALA A 238 -10.14 -7.79 6.68
N ALA A 239 -10.30 -8.61 7.71
CA ALA A 239 -11.37 -8.56 8.68
C ALA A 239 -10.83 -8.61 10.12
N LYS A 240 -11.69 -8.24 11.08
CA LYS A 240 -11.39 -8.32 12.51
C LYS A 240 -10.97 -9.74 12.90
N GLY A 241 -9.92 -9.84 13.72
CA GLY A 241 -9.38 -11.11 14.22
C GLY A 241 -8.64 -11.95 13.18
N GLN A 242 -8.46 -11.48 11.95
CA GLN A 242 -7.61 -12.14 10.96
C GLN A 242 -6.14 -11.80 11.19
N VAL A 243 -5.29 -12.79 10.96
CA VAL A 243 -3.83 -12.65 10.98
C VAL A 243 -3.30 -12.94 9.59
N MET A 244 -2.63 -11.96 9.00
CA MET A 244 -2.01 -12.07 7.68
C MET A 244 -0.50 -12.02 7.84
N LEU A 245 0.16 -13.15 7.62
CA LEU A 245 1.61 -13.21 7.52
C LEU A 245 2.04 -12.88 6.09
N LEU A 246 2.98 -11.95 5.93
CA LEU A 246 3.59 -11.55 4.67
C LEU A 246 5.05 -12.00 4.67
N GLY A 247 5.34 -13.01 3.85
CA GLY A 247 6.71 -13.41 3.53
C GLY A 247 7.31 -12.46 2.53
N GLU A 248 8.37 -11.76 2.91
CA GLU A 248 8.97 -10.70 2.11
C GLU A 248 10.42 -10.98 1.71
N LEU A 249 10.88 -10.18 0.75
CA LEU A 249 12.27 -10.06 0.35
C LEU A 249 12.82 -8.76 0.95
N HIS A 250 13.70 -8.92 1.95
CA HIS A 250 14.31 -7.78 2.64
C HIS A 250 15.00 -6.80 1.68
N GLY A 251 15.04 -5.54 2.09
CA GLY A 251 15.79 -4.51 1.36
C GLY A 251 15.13 -4.04 0.08
N THR A 252 13.82 -4.26 -0.10
CA THR A 252 13.01 -3.66 -1.17
C THR A 252 12.28 -2.41 -0.65
N ARG A 253 11.92 -1.48 -1.55
CA ARG A 253 11.11 -0.30 -1.19
C ARG A 253 9.61 -0.62 -1.18
N GLU A 254 9.20 -1.52 -2.07
CA GLU A 254 7.80 -1.76 -2.41
C GLU A 254 7.09 -2.59 -1.34
N VAL A 255 7.75 -3.55 -0.69
CA VAL A 255 7.11 -4.36 0.36
C VAL A 255 6.76 -3.54 1.60
N PRO A 256 7.66 -2.71 2.18
CA PRO A 256 7.28 -1.80 3.27
C PRO A 256 6.14 -0.84 2.87
N ARG A 257 6.15 -0.33 1.63
CA ARG A 257 5.06 0.51 1.13
C ARG A 257 3.73 -0.27 1.06
N PHE A 258 3.74 -1.51 0.57
CA PHE A 258 2.55 -2.37 0.55
C PHE A 258 1.95 -2.54 1.95
N VAL A 259 2.79 -2.73 2.97
CA VAL A 259 2.35 -2.86 4.37
C VAL A 259 1.65 -1.58 4.84
N ALA A 260 2.23 -0.40 4.58
CA ALA A 260 1.64 0.88 4.97
C ALA A 260 0.31 1.16 4.26
N LEU A 261 0.24 0.93 2.94
CA LEU A 261 -0.98 1.08 2.16
C LEU A 261 -2.08 0.13 2.65
N SER A 262 -1.72 -1.13 2.94
CA SER A 262 -2.65 -2.12 3.50
C SER A 262 -3.19 -1.66 4.86
N ALA A 263 -2.32 -1.19 5.76
CA ALA A 263 -2.73 -0.68 7.06
C ALA A 263 -3.67 0.52 6.93
N CYS A 264 -3.39 1.47 6.04
CA CYS A 264 -4.25 2.62 5.77
C CYS A 264 -5.63 2.20 5.23
N GLN A 265 -5.66 1.34 4.21
CA GLN A 265 -6.90 0.90 3.58
C GLN A 265 -7.79 0.10 4.54
N VAL A 266 -7.20 -0.70 5.43
CA VAL A 266 -7.96 -1.45 6.43
C VAL A 266 -8.42 -0.55 7.58
N ALA A 267 -7.53 0.30 8.12
CA ALA A 267 -7.85 1.17 9.24
C ALA A 267 -8.89 2.25 8.87
N SER A 268 -8.83 2.80 7.66
CA SER A 268 -9.82 3.77 7.16
C SER A 268 -11.23 3.19 7.03
N ARG A 269 -11.37 1.86 7.02
CA ARG A 269 -12.67 1.16 7.07
C ARG A 269 -13.17 0.91 8.49
N GLY A 270 -12.47 1.42 9.50
CA GLY A 270 -12.83 1.27 10.92
C GLY A 270 -12.44 -0.09 11.52
N ILE A 271 -11.52 -0.82 10.88
CA ILE A 271 -10.94 -2.05 11.44
C ILE A 271 -9.62 -1.68 12.11
N PRO A 272 -9.46 -1.85 13.43
CA PRO A 272 -8.18 -1.63 14.09
C PRO A 272 -7.08 -2.52 13.52
N VAL A 273 -5.90 -1.96 13.24
CA VAL A 273 -4.78 -2.67 12.62
C VAL A 273 -3.60 -2.74 13.57
N THR A 274 -2.97 -3.91 13.67
CA THR A 274 -1.67 -4.08 14.31
C THR A 274 -0.66 -4.59 13.29
N VAL A 275 0.44 -3.85 13.12
CA VAL A 275 1.55 -4.25 12.25
C VAL A 275 2.66 -4.87 13.09
N GLY A 276 3.05 -6.10 12.75
CA GLY A 276 4.22 -6.75 13.33
C GLY A 276 5.41 -6.64 12.38
N LEU A 277 6.56 -6.21 12.88
CA LEU A 277 7.81 -6.13 12.11
C LEU A 277 8.88 -7.06 12.66
N GLU A 278 9.62 -7.71 11.76
CA GLU A 278 10.80 -8.51 12.10
C GLU A 278 11.99 -7.62 12.50
N MET A 279 11.85 -6.99 13.67
CA MET A 279 12.90 -6.23 14.33
C MET A 279 13.17 -6.84 15.71
N PRO A 280 14.40 -6.70 16.25
CA PRO A 280 14.72 -7.24 17.57
C PRO A 280 13.82 -6.66 18.66
N VAL A 281 13.31 -7.52 19.55
CA VAL A 281 12.38 -7.15 20.64
C VAL A 281 12.91 -6.05 21.57
N GLU A 282 14.23 -5.86 21.65
CA GLU A 282 14.88 -4.77 22.38
C GLU A 282 14.49 -3.38 21.84
N ASN A 283 13.95 -3.30 20.61
CA ASN A 283 13.50 -2.06 19.99
C ASN A 283 12.03 -1.71 20.32
N GLN A 284 11.27 -2.59 20.98
CA GLN A 284 9.83 -2.43 21.18
C GLN A 284 9.46 -1.08 21.80
N GLU A 285 10.16 -0.66 22.84
CA GLU A 285 9.88 0.62 23.50
C GLU A 285 10.22 1.83 22.63
N ARG A 286 11.27 1.74 21.79
CA ARG A 286 11.66 2.81 20.86
C ARG A 286 10.62 2.97 19.76
N VAL A 287 10.20 1.86 19.16
CA VAL A 287 9.14 1.84 18.15
C VAL A 287 7.84 2.39 18.74
N ARG A 288 7.42 1.91 19.92
CA ARG A 288 6.20 2.38 20.58
C ARG A 288 6.21 3.89 20.82
N ARG A 289 7.33 4.45 21.30
CA ARG A 289 7.50 5.89 21.52
C ARG A 289 7.41 6.66 20.21
N PHE A 290 8.12 6.21 19.18
CA PHE A 290 8.13 6.86 17.88
C PHE A 290 6.73 6.91 17.25
N ILE A 291 6.00 5.79 17.26
CA ILE A 291 4.62 5.71 16.73
C ILE A 291 3.65 6.64 17.47
N ALA A 292 3.88 6.92 18.75
CA ALA A 292 3.07 7.84 19.55
C ALA A 292 3.55 9.31 19.49
N SER A 293 4.68 9.57 18.83
CA SER A 293 5.34 10.88 18.83
C SER A 293 4.81 11.84 17.76
N ALA A 294 5.28 13.09 17.84
CA ALA A 294 5.02 14.09 16.81
C ALA A 294 5.81 13.83 15.50
N GLY A 295 6.77 12.91 15.49
CA GLY A 295 7.60 12.61 14.31
C GLY A 295 8.65 13.66 14.03
N THR A 296 9.11 14.37 15.06
CA THR A 296 10.17 15.37 14.91
C THR A 296 11.51 14.71 14.55
N GLU A 297 12.47 15.48 14.05
CA GLU A 297 13.82 14.95 13.81
C GLU A 297 14.46 14.39 15.09
N HIS A 298 14.09 14.92 16.27
CA HIS A 298 14.51 14.36 17.55
C HIS A 298 13.90 12.97 17.81
N ASP A 299 12.60 12.80 17.57
CA ASP A 299 11.92 11.50 17.70
C ASP A 299 12.54 10.46 16.76
N ARG A 300 12.84 10.88 15.52
CA ARG A 300 13.54 10.05 14.53
C ARG A 300 14.95 9.68 14.99
N ALA A 301 15.72 10.62 15.51
CA ALA A 301 17.07 10.35 16.03
C ALA A 301 17.03 9.30 17.15
N LEU A 302 16.08 9.40 18.09
CA LEU A 302 15.89 8.44 19.18
C LEU A 302 15.50 7.03 18.69
N LEU A 303 14.72 6.94 17.61
CA LEU A 303 14.43 5.66 16.94
C LEU A 303 15.71 5.06 16.35
N MET A 304 16.46 5.86 15.58
CA MET A 304 17.67 5.47 14.84
C MET A 304 18.89 5.19 15.73
N GLU A 305 18.80 5.46 17.03
CA GLU A 305 19.90 5.28 17.96
C GLU A 305 20.26 3.81 18.24
N SER A 306 19.32 2.89 18.01
CA SER A 306 19.50 1.50 18.42
C SER A 306 20.58 0.78 17.59
N PRO A 307 21.25 -0.24 18.16
CA PRO A 307 22.22 -1.05 17.43
C PRO A 307 21.66 -1.70 16.16
N PHE A 308 20.34 -1.95 16.12
CA PHE A 308 19.66 -2.49 14.94
C PHE A 308 19.79 -1.58 13.72
N TRP A 309 19.51 -0.27 13.87
CA TRP A 309 19.60 0.69 12.77
C TRP A 309 21.03 0.98 12.33
N ARG A 310 21.99 0.82 13.26
CA ARG A 310 23.42 1.06 13.06
C ARG A 310 24.22 -0.22 12.83
N SER A 311 23.54 -1.30 12.46
CA SER A 311 24.19 -2.59 12.23
C SER A 311 25.31 -2.43 11.19
N PRO A 312 26.51 -2.99 11.44
CA PRO A 312 27.55 -3.05 10.41
C PRO A 312 27.17 -3.98 9.25
N TYR A 313 26.10 -4.78 9.43
CA TYR A 313 25.57 -5.73 8.46
C TYR A 313 24.08 -5.43 8.22
N PRO A 314 23.77 -4.35 7.50
CA PRO A 314 22.39 -3.95 7.27
C PRO A 314 21.76 -4.86 6.21
N ASP A 315 21.08 -5.90 6.66
CA ASP A 315 20.47 -6.97 5.85
C ASP A 315 19.16 -6.60 5.15
N GLY A 316 18.82 -5.31 5.14
CA GLY A 316 17.59 -4.78 4.55
C GLY A 316 16.44 -4.58 5.55
N ARG A 317 16.48 -5.20 6.75
CA ARG A 317 15.47 -4.97 7.80
C ARG A 317 15.57 -3.58 8.42
N SER A 318 16.76 -2.98 8.41
CA SER A 318 17.03 -1.61 8.88
C SER A 318 17.12 -0.59 7.73
N SER A 319 16.31 -0.77 6.68
CA SER A 319 16.36 0.05 5.46
C SER A 319 15.61 1.38 5.57
N GLU A 320 15.90 2.31 4.65
CA GLU A 320 15.18 3.58 4.49
C GLU A 320 13.67 3.35 4.29
N ALA A 321 13.26 2.28 3.60
CA ALA A 321 11.85 1.95 3.38
C ALA A 321 11.15 1.45 4.65
N VAL A 322 11.82 0.69 5.51
CA VAL A 322 11.24 0.31 6.82
C VAL A 322 11.13 1.52 7.75
N ALA A 323 12.09 2.46 7.70
CA ALA A 323 11.98 3.73 8.40
C ALA A 323 10.78 4.55 7.92
N GLN A 324 10.55 4.60 6.61
CA GLN A 324 9.36 5.23 6.02
C GLN A 324 8.07 4.52 6.45
N LEU A 325 8.04 3.19 6.48
CA LEU A 325 6.89 2.43 6.96
C LEU A 325 6.52 2.85 8.40
N LEU A 326 7.49 2.92 9.31
CA LEU A 326 7.24 3.37 10.68
C LEU A 326 6.69 4.80 10.74
N GLU A 327 7.22 5.71 9.92
CA GLU A 327 6.72 7.10 9.83
C GLU A 327 5.29 7.16 9.28
N GLN A 328 4.98 6.34 8.27
CA GLN A 328 3.63 6.24 7.71
C GLN A 328 2.63 5.71 8.74
N LEU A 329 3.00 4.67 9.51
CA LEU A 329 2.15 4.13 10.58
C LEU A 329 1.94 5.13 11.73
N ARG A 330 2.99 5.89 12.09
CA ARG A 330 2.88 7.01 13.04
C ARG A 330 1.91 8.07 12.53
N TRP A 331 2.05 8.48 11.26
CA TRP A 331 1.19 9.46 10.64
C TRP A 331 -0.27 9.00 10.64
N LEU A 332 -0.55 7.75 10.29
CA LEU A 332 -1.90 7.16 10.34
C LEU A 332 -2.51 7.26 11.74
N ARG A 333 -1.72 6.93 12.77
CA ARG A 333 -2.15 7.05 14.16
C ARG A 333 -2.43 8.51 14.55
N ALA A 334 -1.61 9.45 14.09
CA ALA A 334 -1.81 10.88 14.34
C ALA A 334 -3.08 11.43 13.64
N GLN A 335 -3.54 10.81 12.55
CA GLN A 335 -4.85 11.09 11.92
C GLN A 335 -6.04 10.47 12.69
N GLY A 336 -5.79 9.83 13.84
CA GLY A 336 -6.84 9.21 14.66
C GLY A 336 -7.25 7.82 14.20
N LEU A 337 -6.50 7.19 13.28
CA LEU A 337 -6.70 5.79 12.94
C LEU A 337 -6.13 4.89 14.04
N ASP A 338 -6.82 3.77 14.30
CA ASP A 338 -6.38 2.79 15.29
C ASP A 338 -5.31 1.86 14.68
N VAL A 339 -4.07 2.36 14.68
CA VAL A 339 -2.87 1.66 14.20
C VAL A 339 -1.90 1.46 15.36
N GLU A 340 -1.45 0.22 15.53
CA GLU A 340 -0.44 -0.21 16.49
C GLU A 340 0.71 -0.93 15.79
N VAL A 341 1.89 -0.89 16.40
CA VAL A 341 3.09 -1.56 15.89
C VAL A 341 3.80 -2.32 17.00
N PHE A 342 4.21 -3.54 16.70
CA PHE A 342 5.08 -4.33 17.56
C PHE A 342 6.22 -4.96 16.77
N VAL A 343 7.24 -5.40 17.50
CA VAL A 343 8.41 -6.08 16.96
C VAL A 343 8.55 -7.44 17.62
N PHE A 344 9.05 -8.44 16.91
CA PHE A 344 8.97 -9.83 17.38
C PHE A 344 10.23 -10.67 17.19
N ASP A 345 11.32 -10.14 16.63
CA ASP A 345 12.53 -10.93 16.38
C ASP A 345 13.40 -11.11 17.64
N HIS A 346 14.07 -12.25 17.73
CA HIS A 346 14.98 -12.62 18.82
C HIS A 346 16.35 -13.02 18.24
N PRO A 347 17.18 -12.06 17.80
CA PRO A 347 18.41 -12.35 17.05
C PRO A 347 19.49 -13.08 17.87
N GLN A 348 19.38 -13.11 19.20
CA GLN A 348 20.28 -13.85 20.08
C GLN A 348 20.00 -15.37 20.08
N LEU A 349 18.86 -15.79 19.55
CA LEU A 349 18.46 -17.19 19.41
C LEU A 349 18.72 -17.66 17.98
N GLN A 350 18.77 -18.97 17.77
CA GLN A 350 18.99 -19.57 16.45
C GLN A 350 18.05 -20.77 16.21
N GLY A 351 17.90 -21.13 14.93
CA GLY A 351 17.10 -22.27 14.49
C GLY A 351 15.67 -22.26 15.03
N GLU A 352 15.14 -23.44 15.35
CA GLU A 352 13.77 -23.62 15.85
C GLU A 352 13.49 -22.82 17.14
N VAL A 353 14.49 -22.60 17.99
CA VAL A 353 14.32 -21.83 19.24
C VAL A 353 14.00 -20.35 18.94
N ARG A 354 14.62 -19.77 17.91
CA ARG A 354 14.29 -18.42 17.43
C ARG A 354 12.90 -18.38 16.82
N GLU A 355 12.55 -19.33 15.96
CA GLU A 355 11.21 -19.44 15.36
C GLU A 355 10.12 -19.52 16.44
N ALA A 356 10.33 -20.35 17.46
CA ALA A 356 9.39 -20.50 18.58
C ALA A 356 9.30 -19.24 19.45
N ALA A 357 10.37 -18.45 19.56
CA ALA A 357 10.34 -17.17 20.27
C ALA A 357 9.57 -16.11 19.47
N MET A 358 9.78 -16.03 18.16
CA MET A 358 9.01 -15.15 17.28
C MET A 358 7.53 -15.51 17.27
N ALA A 359 7.20 -16.80 17.16
CA ALA A 359 5.81 -17.28 17.20
C ALA A 359 5.12 -16.90 18.50
N ARG A 360 5.80 -17.02 19.66
CA ARG A 360 5.25 -16.60 20.95
C ARG A 360 5.04 -15.10 21.04
N SER A 361 5.96 -14.29 20.53
CA SER A 361 5.80 -12.83 20.47
C SER A 361 4.57 -12.43 19.65
N VAL A 362 4.40 -13.02 18.46
CA VAL A 362 3.23 -12.76 17.61
C VAL A 362 1.94 -13.24 18.27
N LEU A 363 1.91 -14.47 18.77
CA LEU A 363 0.73 -15.05 19.41
C LEU A 363 0.26 -14.20 20.60
N SER A 364 1.19 -13.73 21.44
CA SER A 364 0.86 -12.87 22.58
C SER A 364 0.17 -11.56 22.16
N GLN A 365 0.51 -11.00 20.99
CA GLN A 365 -0.14 -9.79 20.49
C GLN A 365 -1.52 -10.10 19.91
N VAL A 366 -1.65 -11.22 19.19
CA VAL A 366 -2.93 -11.70 18.66
C VAL A 366 -3.94 -11.96 19.76
N GLU A 367 -3.51 -12.64 20.83
CA GLU A 367 -4.34 -12.92 22.00
C GLU A 367 -4.73 -11.66 22.79
N ALA A 368 -3.87 -10.65 22.82
CA ALA A 368 -4.16 -9.37 23.48
C ALA A 368 -5.13 -8.48 22.69
N GLY A 369 -5.25 -8.70 21.37
CA GLY A 369 -6.07 -7.89 20.48
C GLY A 369 -6.95 -8.69 19.52
N PRO A 370 -7.84 -9.58 20.00
CA PRO A 370 -8.58 -10.53 19.14
C PRO A 370 -9.51 -9.88 18.11
N GLU A 371 -9.87 -8.60 18.29
CA GLU A 371 -10.72 -7.84 17.35
C GLU A 371 -9.91 -7.06 16.30
N ARG A 372 -8.58 -7.07 16.39
CA ARG A 372 -7.69 -6.34 15.47
C ARG A 372 -7.38 -7.19 14.24
N PHE A 373 -7.11 -6.54 13.13
CA PHE A 373 -6.48 -7.16 11.96
C PHE A 373 -4.97 -7.10 12.14
N PHE A 374 -4.29 -8.25 12.08
CA PHE A 374 -2.84 -8.32 12.22
C PHE A 374 -2.18 -8.47 10.86
N LEU A 375 -1.23 -7.58 10.56
CA LEU A 375 -0.40 -7.61 9.37
C LEU A 375 1.06 -7.81 9.79
N ILE A 376 1.59 -9.02 9.61
CA ILE A 376 2.91 -9.41 10.12
C ILE A 376 3.89 -9.54 8.95
N SER A 377 4.91 -8.68 8.89
CA SER A 377 5.91 -8.68 7.81
C SER A 377 7.24 -9.27 8.29
N THR A 378 7.74 -10.26 7.55
CA THR A 378 8.94 -11.03 7.91
C THR A 378 9.55 -11.70 6.67
N GLY A 379 10.83 -12.06 6.72
CA GLY A 379 11.49 -12.79 5.63
C GLY A 379 10.76 -14.10 5.28
N ASN A 380 10.68 -14.42 3.99
CA ASN A 380 9.84 -15.50 3.42
C ASN A 380 10.04 -16.93 4.00
N VAL A 381 11.09 -17.17 4.77
CA VAL A 381 11.32 -18.44 5.47
C VAL A 381 10.37 -18.56 6.67
N HIS A 382 10.19 -17.50 7.44
CA HIS A 382 9.48 -17.49 8.72
C HIS A 382 7.96 -17.73 8.61
N PRO A 383 7.21 -17.19 7.62
CA PRO A 383 5.75 -17.29 7.59
C PRO A 383 5.24 -18.56 6.91
N ARG A 384 6.12 -19.44 6.44
CA ARG A 384 5.75 -20.76 5.89
C ARG A 384 4.92 -21.54 6.90
N THR A 385 3.78 -22.07 6.49
CA THR A 385 2.87 -22.83 7.39
C THR A 385 3.07 -24.34 7.32
N ARG A 386 4.03 -24.80 6.52
CA ARG A 386 4.52 -26.17 6.50
C ARG A 386 5.97 -26.24 6.98
N PRO A 387 6.38 -27.35 7.60
CA PRO A 387 7.77 -27.54 8.01
C PRO A 387 8.65 -27.82 6.81
N GLY A 388 9.95 -27.63 7.00
CA GLY A 388 11.00 -27.96 6.03
C GLY A 388 11.39 -26.79 5.12
N LEU A 389 12.67 -26.80 4.78
CA LEU A 389 13.30 -26.00 3.74
C LEU A 389 14.07 -26.95 2.80
N PRO A 390 14.34 -26.56 1.54
CA PRO A 390 15.08 -27.41 0.60
C PRO A 390 16.46 -27.87 1.13
N TRP A 391 17.08 -27.07 2.00
CA TRP A 391 18.38 -27.36 2.62
C TRP A 391 18.28 -27.80 4.10
N ASP A 392 17.10 -27.76 4.71
CA ASP A 392 16.87 -28.20 6.09
C ASP A 392 15.43 -28.70 6.26
N LEU A 393 15.24 -30.00 6.05
CA LEU A 393 13.91 -30.65 6.15
C LEU A 393 13.35 -30.66 7.58
N GLY A 394 14.21 -30.48 8.59
CA GLY A 394 13.81 -30.42 10.00
C GLY A 394 13.35 -29.04 10.44
N TYR A 395 13.58 -28.01 9.64
CA TYR A 395 13.27 -26.63 9.99
C TYR A 395 11.78 -26.43 10.27
N ARG A 396 11.45 -25.73 11.36
CA ARG A 396 10.08 -25.46 11.78
C ARG A 396 9.85 -23.96 11.86
N PRO A 397 9.29 -23.35 10.81
CA PRO A 397 9.08 -21.91 10.75
C PRO A 397 8.07 -21.39 11.79
N MET A 398 8.17 -20.10 12.11
CA MET A 398 7.19 -19.37 12.93
C MET A 398 5.75 -19.60 12.44
N GLY A 399 5.51 -19.51 11.13
CA GLY A 399 4.19 -19.67 10.51
C GLY A 399 3.59 -21.07 10.74
N TYR A 400 4.42 -22.11 10.72
CA TYR A 400 4.01 -23.49 11.01
C TYR A 400 3.53 -23.64 12.46
N MET A 401 4.18 -22.95 13.40
CA MET A 401 3.76 -22.96 14.81
C MET A 401 2.48 -22.15 15.01
N LEU A 402 2.38 -20.96 14.40
CA LEU A 402 1.21 -20.09 14.52
C LEU A 402 -0.06 -20.70 13.89
N ALA A 403 0.06 -21.35 12.73
CA ALA A 403 -1.09 -21.95 12.03
C ALA A 403 -1.81 -23.04 12.85
N ARG A 404 -1.13 -23.63 13.84
CA ARG A 404 -1.72 -24.62 14.76
C ARG A 404 -2.55 -23.99 15.88
N GLY A 405 -2.28 -22.74 16.23
CA GLY A 405 -2.94 -22.01 17.32
C GLY A 405 -3.89 -20.91 16.84
N VAL A 406 -3.78 -20.46 15.59
CA VAL A 406 -4.53 -19.33 15.03
C VAL A 406 -5.30 -19.76 13.78
N PRO A 407 -6.56 -20.22 13.91
CA PRO A 407 -7.35 -20.70 12.77
C PRO A 407 -7.65 -19.62 11.72
N SER A 408 -7.64 -18.34 12.11
CA SER A 408 -7.87 -17.19 11.22
C SER A 408 -6.60 -16.74 10.48
N LEU A 409 -5.49 -17.47 10.60
CA LEU A 409 -4.22 -17.11 10.00
C LEU A 409 -4.21 -17.46 8.51
N VAL A 410 -3.81 -16.47 7.71
CA VAL A 410 -3.40 -16.64 6.32
C VAL A 410 -1.94 -16.25 6.18
N SER A 411 -1.24 -16.86 5.23
CA SER A 411 0.17 -16.61 4.96
C SER A 411 0.34 -16.41 3.48
N LEU A 412 1.00 -15.34 3.08
CA LEU A 412 1.18 -14.93 1.70
C LEU A 412 2.67 -14.81 1.38
N ASP A 413 3.09 -15.37 0.25
CA ASP A 413 4.43 -15.15 -0.28
C ASP A 413 4.47 -13.86 -1.09
N VAL A 414 5.64 -13.22 -1.16
CA VAL A 414 5.81 -12.04 -2.01
C VAL A 414 5.91 -12.49 -3.47
N ALA A 415 5.15 -11.83 -4.33
CA ALA A 415 5.33 -11.85 -5.77
C ALA A 415 5.79 -10.46 -6.24
N PHE A 416 6.67 -10.40 -7.21
CA PHE A 416 7.21 -9.15 -7.73
C PHE A 416 7.67 -9.33 -9.18
N ASP A 417 7.73 -8.23 -9.93
CA ASP A 417 8.49 -8.15 -11.18
C ASP A 417 9.97 -7.92 -10.87
N SER A 418 10.84 -8.26 -11.82
CA SER A 418 12.28 -8.11 -11.74
C SER A 418 12.69 -6.68 -11.38
N GLY A 419 13.85 -6.56 -10.74
CA GLY A 419 14.36 -5.28 -10.27
C GLY A 419 15.56 -5.48 -9.36
N THR A 420 15.65 -4.70 -8.28
CA THR A 420 16.76 -4.78 -7.33
C THR A 420 16.31 -4.84 -5.88
N ALA A 421 17.14 -5.41 -5.02
CA ALA A 421 16.98 -5.45 -3.57
C ALA A 421 18.32 -5.21 -2.88
N TRP A 422 18.29 -4.66 -1.67
CA TRP A 422 19.48 -4.54 -0.83
C TRP A 422 19.71 -5.84 -0.04
N ILE A 423 20.76 -6.57 -0.38
CA ILE A 423 21.02 -7.92 0.17
C ILE A 423 22.45 -7.97 0.72
N CYS A 424 22.60 -8.61 1.88
CA CYS A 424 23.90 -9.02 2.41
C CYS A 424 24.21 -10.46 1.99
N SER A 425 25.32 -10.67 1.29
CA SER A 425 25.82 -11.97 0.86
C SER A 425 27.10 -12.32 1.60
N VAL A 426 27.21 -13.57 2.06
CA VAL A 426 28.44 -14.12 2.66
C VAL A 426 29.30 -14.71 1.54
N GLY A 427 30.39 -14.00 1.18
CA GLY A 427 31.47 -14.51 0.33
C GLY A 427 32.74 -14.75 1.17
N GLU A 428 33.92 -14.40 0.65
CA GLU A 428 35.15 -14.32 1.48
C GLU A 428 35.03 -13.26 2.57
N THR A 429 34.26 -12.20 2.31
CA THR A 429 33.81 -11.23 3.30
C THR A 429 32.29 -11.04 3.20
N LEU A 430 31.66 -10.52 4.25
CA LEU A 430 30.25 -10.18 4.24
C LEU A 430 30.05 -8.84 3.52
N GLU A 431 29.40 -8.89 2.37
CA GLU A 431 29.13 -7.72 1.54
C GLU A 431 27.65 -7.43 1.48
N CYS A 432 27.27 -6.17 1.75
CA CYS A 432 25.90 -5.70 1.65
C CYS A 432 25.79 -4.64 0.55
N GLY A 433 24.79 -4.76 -0.30
CA GLY A 433 24.56 -3.77 -1.35
C GLY A 433 23.36 -4.09 -2.22
N GLU A 434 23.15 -3.24 -3.21
CA GLU A 434 22.15 -3.48 -4.24
C GLU A 434 22.51 -4.73 -5.06
N ARG A 435 21.52 -5.58 -5.28
CA ARG A 435 21.62 -6.82 -6.05
C ARG A 435 20.39 -6.97 -6.93
N SER A 436 20.59 -7.47 -8.15
CA SER A 436 19.48 -7.77 -9.06
C SER A 436 18.64 -8.91 -8.53
N THR A 437 17.34 -8.83 -8.74
CA THR A 437 16.37 -9.86 -8.40
C THR A 437 15.56 -10.18 -9.64
N LYS A 438 15.26 -11.47 -9.83
CA LYS A 438 14.38 -11.92 -10.90
C LYS A 438 12.97 -12.06 -10.34
N GLY A 439 11.97 -11.64 -11.09
CA GLY A 439 10.57 -11.76 -10.75
C GLY A 439 9.75 -12.16 -11.97
N GLN A 440 8.43 -12.10 -11.83
CA GLN A 440 7.49 -12.26 -12.94
C GLN A 440 6.63 -11.01 -12.99
N ASP A 441 6.64 -10.34 -14.14
CA ASP A 441 5.69 -9.27 -14.41
C ASP A 441 4.26 -9.83 -14.41
N ASN A 442 3.45 -9.34 -13.48
CA ASN A 442 2.03 -9.61 -13.33
C ASN A 442 1.19 -8.32 -13.39
N GLY A 443 1.72 -7.28 -14.05
CA GLY A 443 1.13 -5.95 -14.20
C GLY A 443 1.67 -4.93 -13.20
N ASP A 444 1.05 -3.75 -13.19
CA ASP A 444 1.55 -2.59 -12.43
C ASP A 444 0.82 -2.33 -11.10
N ARG A 445 -0.26 -3.09 -10.83
CA ARG A 445 -1.11 -2.89 -9.64
C ARG A 445 -0.72 -3.84 -8.52
N TYR A 446 -0.71 -3.31 -7.30
CA TYR A 446 -0.60 -4.17 -6.12
C TYR A 446 -1.87 -5.00 -5.97
N PHE A 447 -1.69 -6.29 -5.70
CA PHE A 447 -2.80 -7.20 -5.47
C PHE A 447 -2.46 -8.24 -4.41
N VAL A 448 -3.51 -8.84 -3.86
CA VAL A 448 -3.46 -10.07 -3.06
C VAL A 448 -4.28 -11.10 -3.80
N SER A 449 -3.70 -12.28 -4.02
CA SER A 449 -4.37 -13.42 -4.65
C SER A 449 -4.24 -14.64 -3.76
N PHE A 450 -5.33 -15.37 -3.58
CA PHE A 450 -5.39 -16.57 -2.75
C PHE A 450 -5.47 -17.81 -3.63
N PHE A 451 -4.79 -18.87 -3.23
CA PHE A 451 -4.84 -20.16 -3.89
C PHE A 451 -6.04 -20.97 -3.39
N ASP A 452 -6.53 -21.89 -4.22
CA ASP A 452 -7.55 -22.85 -3.81
C ASP A 452 -7.06 -23.80 -2.71
N GLN A 453 -5.75 -24.09 -2.70
CA GLN A 453 -5.06 -24.89 -1.70
C GLN A 453 -3.69 -24.26 -1.37
N PRO A 454 -3.20 -24.39 -0.12
CA PRO A 454 -1.88 -23.90 0.23
C PRO A 454 -0.77 -24.53 -0.64
N SER A 455 0.26 -23.75 -0.94
CA SER A 455 1.46 -24.19 -1.68
C SER A 455 2.24 -25.27 -0.92
N GLU A 456 3.28 -25.83 -1.56
CA GLU A 456 4.16 -26.82 -0.92
C GLU A 456 4.81 -26.28 0.35
N ALA A 457 5.16 -24.99 0.38
CA ALA A 457 5.68 -24.27 1.55
C ALA A 457 4.59 -23.83 2.55
N GLY A 458 3.31 -24.05 2.23
CA GLY A 458 2.18 -23.68 3.08
C GLY A 458 1.74 -22.21 2.94
N PHE A 459 2.06 -21.54 1.83
CA PHE A 459 1.48 -20.24 1.55
C PHE A 459 0.06 -20.40 1.02
N HIS A 460 -0.87 -19.60 1.55
CA HIS A 460 -2.28 -19.57 1.15
C HIS A 460 -2.52 -18.70 -0.09
N GLY A 461 -1.49 -18.01 -0.57
CA GLY A 461 -1.59 -17.06 -1.67
C GLY A 461 -0.31 -16.24 -1.84
N VAL A 462 -0.42 -15.18 -2.61
CA VAL A 462 0.65 -14.19 -2.83
C VAL A 462 0.13 -12.77 -2.64
N PHE A 463 1.03 -11.86 -2.29
CA PHE A 463 0.83 -10.43 -2.48
C PHE A 463 1.85 -9.91 -3.50
N TYR A 464 1.38 -9.17 -4.49
CA TYR A 464 2.21 -8.66 -5.58
C TYR A 464 2.48 -7.17 -5.44
N VAL A 465 3.74 -6.78 -5.66
CA VAL A 465 4.22 -5.41 -5.42
C VAL A 465 4.86 -4.73 -6.64
N GLY A 466 4.66 -5.27 -7.85
CA GLY A 466 5.26 -4.70 -9.06
C GLY A 466 6.77 -4.92 -9.13
N ALA A 467 7.46 -4.10 -9.93
CA ALA A 467 8.91 -4.09 -10.01
C ALA A 467 9.53 -3.58 -8.71
N VAL A 468 10.57 -4.26 -8.22
CA VAL A 468 11.20 -3.93 -6.94
C VAL A 468 12.46 -3.10 -7.11
N SER A 469 12.71 -2.20 -6.16
CA SER A 469 13.93 -1.38 -6.11
C SER A 469 14.61 -1.54 -4.76
N ALA A 470 15.94 -1.56 -4.75
CA ALA A 470 16.71 -1.66 -3.52
C ALA A 470 16.45 -0.46 -2.59
N SER A 471 16.26 -0.76 -1.31
CA SER A 471 16.20 0.22 -0.23
C SER A 471 17.49 0.15 0.60
N PRO A 472 18.36 1.18 0.52
CA PRO A 472 19.60 1.18 1.27
C PRO A 472 19.35 1.32 2.79
N PRO A 473 20.39 1.14 3.63
CA PRO A 473 20.26 1.26 5.08
C PRO A 473 19.84 2.68 5.49
N ALA A 474 18.92 2.79 6.46
CA ALA A 474 18.43 4.09 6.94
C ALA A 474 19.51 4.93 7.64
N VAL A 475 20.53 4.27 8.19
CA VAL A 475 21.73 4.91 8.75
C VAL A 475 22.93 4.40 7.99
N ARG A 476 23.67 5.31 7.35
CA ARG A 476 24.91 4.97 6.64
C ARG A 476 26.10 5.05 7.58
N SER A 477 26.97 4.05 7.51
CA SER A 477 28.27 4.06 8.19
C SER A 477 29.07 5.29 7.73
N GLY A 478 29.23 6.29 8.60
CA GLY A 478 29.99 7.52 8.30
C GLY A 478 29.21 8.84 8.33
N SER A 479 27.87 8.83 8.47
CA SER A 479 27.07 10.06 8.59
C SER A 479 26.84 10.50 10.04
N ALA A 480 27.87 10.42 10.88
CA ALA A 480 27.88 11.14 12.15
C ALA A 480 28.15 12.61 11.85
N ARG A 481 27.12 13.39 11.48
CA ARG A 481 27.18 14.82 11.75
C ARG A 481 27.17 14.96 13.27
N ALA A 482 28.32 15.31 13.83
CA ALA A 482 28.42 15.76 15.20
C ALA A 482 27.33 16.81 15.42
N ILE A 483 26.37 16.49 16.29
CA ILE A 483 25.47 17.49 16.84
C ILE A 483 26.35 18.31 17.77
N ASP A 484 26.89 19.40 17.22
CA ASP A 484 27.66 20.37 17.99
C ASP A 484 26.64 21.10 18.87
N SER A 485 26.65 20.78 20.17
CA SER A 485 25.82 21.44 21.16
C SER A 485 26.29 22.90 21.32
N LYS A 486 25.45 23.85 20.90
CA LYS A 486 25.48 25.23 21.38
C LYS A 486 24.10 25.70 21.79
#